data_AF-A0A963KVC8-F1
#
_entry.id   AF-A0A963KVC8-F1
#
_cell.length_a   1.000
_cell.length_b   1.000
_cell.length_c   1.000
_cell.angle_alpha   90.00
_cell.angle_beta   90.00
_cell.angle_gamma   90.00
#
_symmetry.space_group_name_H-M   'P 1'
#
loop_
_entity.id
_entity.type
_entity.pdbx_description
1 polymer ?
#
loop_
_entity_poly.entity_id
_entity_poly.type
_entity_poly.pdbx_seq_one_letter_code
_entity_poly.pdbx_strand_id
1 'polypeptide(L)'
;MPSPSACHFRNKGAGTCSIKATVWFPARPCRIRQDVFCDRSGDRCATVTASTDHTLYPLRGSDVLPLPEEGQGPNNTRFAPSPTGYLHIGHAYSALFAYEAARQSGGRFVVRLENIDEQRCRKEFEQATLEDLEWLGLHWEGDVRRQSEGVDLYREALDALADAGLVYPCFCTRKQIRAEIEEASRAPHGPSGELLYPGICRHLGAKDREYRMAHGEPFAWRLDV
;
A
#
# COMPACT_ATOMS: atom_id res chain seq x y z
N MET A 1 -8.74 17.96 34.62
CA MET A 1 -8.86 17.17 33.37
C MET A 1 -8.54 18.12 32.23
N PRO A 2 -7.53 17.85 31.38
CA PRO A 2 -7.24 18.73 30.25
C PRO A 2 -8.37 18.65 29.22
N SER A 3 -8.72 19.78 28.60
CA SER A 3 -9.77 19.88 27.59
C SER A 3 -9.34 19.27 26.25
N PRO A 4 -10.27 18.77 25.43
CA PRO A 4 -9.96 18.33 24.07
C PRO A 4 -9.45 19.52 23.24
N SER A 5 -8.28 19.37 22.64
CA SER A 5 -7.70 20.35 21.72
C SER A 5 -8.26 20.10 20.32
N ALA A 6 -9.10 20.99 19.81
CA ALA A 6 -9.61 20.90 18.45
C ALA A 6 -8.51 21.31 17.44
N CYS A 7 -8.19 20.43 16.48
CA CYS A 7 -7.36 20.79 15.33
C CYS A 7 -8.06 21.89 14.51
N HIS A 8 -7.47 23.08 14.49
CA HIS A 8 -7.91 24.19 13.64
C HIS A 8 -7.07 24.21 12.36
N PHE A 9 -7.70 23.97 11.22
CA PHE A 9 -7.07 24.04 9.89
C PHE A 9 -7.28 25.45 9.30
N ARG A 10 -6.22 26.10 8.82
CA ARG A 10 -6.30 27.36 8.06
C ARG A 10 -5.98 27.12 6.59
N ASN A 11 -6.79 27.69 5.71
CA ASN A 11 -6.76 27.46 4.26
C ASN A 11 -6.15 28.66 3.49
N LYS A 12 -5.43 28.39 2.39
CA LYS A 12 -5.22 29.31 1.26
C LYS A 12 -5.61 28.60 -0.06
N GLY A 13 -6.76 28.97 -0.63
CA GLY A 13 -7.08 28.74 -2.06
C GLY A 13 -8.21 27.74 -2.37
N ALA A 14 -8.95 27.99 -3.45
CA ALA A 14 -10.31 27.50 -3.74
C ALA A 14 -10.41 26.16 -4.52
N GLY A 15 -11.56 25.47 -4.37
CA GLY A 15 -12.13 24.51 -5.36
C GLY A 15 -12.36 23.09 -4.84
N THR A 16 -13.58 22.54 -4.97
CA THR A 16 -14.19 21.44 -4.19
C THR A 16 -14.26 20.05 -4.86
N CYS A 17 -14.16 18.96 -4.06
CA CYS A 17 -15.02 17.75 -4.04
C CYS A 17 -14.62 16.85 -2.84
N SER A 18 -15.54 16.42 -1.96
CA SER A 18 -15.20 15.87 -0.62
C SER A 18 -15.65 14.41 -0.38
N ILE A 19 -14.73 13.58 0.14
CA ILE A 19 -15.00 12.34 0.88
C ILE A 19 -15.05 12.71 2.37
N LYS A 20 -16.12 12.35 3.08
CA LYS A 20 -16.25 12.59 4.52
C LYS A 20 -15.71 11.40 5.32
N ALA A 21 -14.54 11.54 5.92
CA ALA A 21 -14.08 10.67 7.00
C ALA A 21 -13.80 11.53 8.24
N THR A 22 -14.56 11.34 9.31
CA THR A 22 -14.25 11.92 10.62
C THR A 22 -13.49 10.88 11.43
N VAL A 23 -12.18 11.00 11.46
CA VAL A 23 -11.32 10.15 12.31
C VAL A 23 -10.95 10.94 13.55
N TRP A 24 -11.30 10.41 14.73
CA TRP A 24 -11.02 11.03 16.01
C TRP A 24 -9.69 10.47 16.55
N PHE A 25 -8.71 11.33 16.82
CA PHE A 25 -7.39 10.92 17.31
C PHE A 25 -7.22 11.29 18.78
N PRO A 26 -6.54 10.46 19.60
CA PRO A 26 -6.19 10.82 20.97
C PRO A 26 -5.31 12.08 21.01
N ALA A 27 -5.36 12.82 22.12
CA ALA A 27 -4.84 14.19 22.31
C ALA A 27 -3.29 14.34 22.15
N ARG A 28 -2.78 14.13 20.94
CA ARG A 28 -1.38 14.36 20.54
C ARG A 28 -1.35 15.26 19.29
N PRO A 29 -0.36 16.15 19.13
CA PRO A 29 -0.29 17.02 17.95
C PRO A 29 -0.21 16.19 16.66
N CYS A 30 -0.99 16.57 15.63
CA CYS A 30 -1.05 15.89 14.34
C CYS A 30 0.32 15.89 13.65
N ARG A 31 0.79 14.70 13.25
CA ARG A 31 2.08 14.50 12.57
C ARG A 31 1.96 14.19 11.08
N ILE A 32 0.76 13.85 10.61
CA ILE A 32 0.50 13.53 9.20
C ILE A 32 0.62 14.81 8.36
N ARG A 33 1.70 14.90 7.56
CA ARG A 33 2.02 16.07 6.72
C ARG A 33 1.27 16.05 5.39
N GLN A 34 -0.05 16.19 5.43
CA GLN A 34 -0.83 16.68 4.29
C GLN A 34 -1.81 17.75 4.77
N ASP A 35 -1.79 18.90 4.09
CA ASP A 35 -2.79 19.96 4.26
C ASP A 35 -4.18 19.39 3.93
N VAL A 36 -4.99 19.19 4.97
CA VAL A 36 -6.38 18.76 4.84
C VAL A 36 -7.17 19.89 4.20
N PHE A 37 -7.57 19.73 2.94
CA PHE A 37 -8.50 20.64 2.29
C PHE A 37 -9.92 20.37 2.81
N CYS A 38 -10.50 21.37 3.49
CA CYS A 38 -11.88 21.39 3.99
C CYS A 38 -12.78 22.20 3.04
N ASP A 39 -13.95 21.66 2.72
CA ASP A 39 -14.95 22.20 1.79
C ASP A 39 -15.65 23.48 2.33
N ARG A 40 -15.85 24.46 1.44
CA ARG A 40 -16.62 25.70 1.64
C ARG A 40 -18.09 25.45 1.30
N SER A 41 -18.88 25.03 2.28
CA SER A 41 -20.30 25.38 2.32
C SER A 41 -20.60 26.01 3.67
N GLY A 42 -20.27 27.30 3.78
CA GLY A 42 -20.86 28.14 4.81
C GLY A 42 -22.34 28.25 4.51
N ASP A 43 -23.13 27.35 5.08
CA ASP A 43 -24.37 27.71 5.78
C ASP A 43 -24.94 26.49 6.51
N ARG A 44 -25.13 26.70 7.82
CA ARG A 44 -25.46 25.75 8.91
C ARG A 44 -24.25 25.07 9.56
N CYS A 45 -23.58 25.81 10.44
CA CYS A 45 -22.85 25.25 11.57
C CYS A 45 -23.79 24.36 12.40
N ALA A 46 -23.59 23.05 12.37
CA ALA A 46 -24.10 22.20 13.43
C ALA A 46 -23.08 22.23 14.58
N THR A 47 -23.51 22.76 15.72
CA THR A 47 -22.75 22.76 16.97
C THR A 47 -22.37 21.33 17.33
N VAL A 48 -21.09 20.99 17.32
CA VAL A 48 -20.60 19.71 17.85
C VAL A 48 -20.52 19.86 19.37
N THR A 49 -21.51 19.31 20.07
CA THR A 49 -21.39 19.06 21.51
C THR A 49 -20.36 17.96 21.73
N ALA A 50 -19.39 18.24 22.59
CA ALA A 50 -18.44 17.22 23.06
C ALA A 50 -19.24 16.10 23.74
N SER A 51 -19.23 14.91 23.15
CA SER A 51 -19.68 13.70 23.82
C SER A 51 -18.47 13.07 24.51
N THR A 52 -18.60 12.77 25.80
CA THR A 52 -17.63 12.00 26.59
C THR A 52 -17.68 10.49 26.29
N ASP A 53 -18.49 10.10 25.31
CA ASP A 53 -18.68 8.71 24.95
C ASP A 53 -17.58 8.29 23.96
N HIS A 54 -16.65 7.44 24.42
CA HIS A 54 -15.53 6.87 23.65
C HIS A 54 -15.98 5.86 22.57
N THR A 55 -17.26 5.88 22.23
CA THR A 55 -17.85 5.07 21.19
C THR A 55 -17.34 5.58 19.85
N LEU A 56 -16.27 4.92 19.35
CA LEU A 56 -15.78 5.04 17.97
C LEU A 56 -16.98 5.16 17.05
N TYR A 57 -17.20 6.33 16.45
CA TYR A 57 -18.24 6.45 15.44
C TYR A 57 -17.87 5.46 14.33
N PRO A 58 -18.67 4.42 14.08
CA PRO A 58 -18.43 3.57 12.91
C PRO A 58 -18.44 4.50 11.70
N LEU A 59 -17.48 4.31 10.79
CA LEU A 59 -17.47 4.95 9.47
C LEU A 59 -18.91 4.86 8.91
N ARG A 60 -19.65 5.96 8.89
CA ARG A 60 -21.08 5.93 8.57
C ARG A 60 -21.27 5.90 7.06
N GLY A 61 -21.97 4.87 6.61
CA GLY A 61 -22.71 4.81 5.33
C GLY A 61 -22.06 3.86 4.33
N SER A 62 -22.65 2.68 4.12
CA SER A 62 -22.24 1.63 3.14
C SER A 62 -20.78 1.15 3.14
N ASP A 63 -19.85 1.87 3.79
CA ASP A 63 -18.45 1.56 4.05
C ASP A 63 -18.35 0.59 5.22
N VAL A 64 -19.14 -0.48 5.14
CA VAL A 64 -19.07 -1.60 6.08
C VAL A 64 -17.67 -2.16 5.94
N LEU A 65 -16.85 -1.99 6.99
CA LEU A 65 -15.65 -2.80 7.17
C LEU A 65 -16.08 -4.25 6.90
N PRO A 66 -15.45 -4.98 5.96
CA PRO A 66 -15.87 -6.33 5.60
C PRO A 66 -15.71 -7.19 6.84
N LEU A 67 -16.80 -7.28 7.59
CA LEU A 67 -16.93 -8.21 8.70
C LEU A 67 -16.89 -9.59 8.07
N PRO A 68 -16.15 -10.53 8.67
CA PRO A 68 -16.21 -11.92 8.23
C PRO A 68 -17.69 -12.36 8.27
N GLU A 69 -18.13 -13.03 7.21
CA GLU A 69 -19.45 -13.67 7.24
C GLU A 69 -19.49 -14.75 8.33
N GLU A 70 -20.69 -15.05 8.84
CA GLU A 70 -20.87 -16.10 9.85
C GLU A 70 -20.22 -17.42 9.38
N GLY A 71 -19.22 -17.90 10.12
CA GLY A 71 -18.47 -19.12 9.80
C GLY A 71 -17.11 -18.91 9.11
N GLN A 72 -16.75 -17.68 8.73
CA GLN A 72 -15.38 -17.36 8.31
C GLN A 72 -14.47 -17.22 9.55
N GLY A 73 -13.30 -17.87 9.50
CA GLY A 73 -12.28 -17.76 10.54
C GLY A 73 -11.70 -16.34 10.67
N PRO A 74 -10.86 -16.08 11.69
CA PRO A 74 -10.31 -14.75 11.93
C PRO A 74 -9.49 -14.24 10.74
N ASN A 75 -9.75 -13.00 10.31
CA ASN A 75 -9.07 -12.38 9.17
C ASN A 75 -7.76 -11.73 9.63
N ASN A 76 -6.63 -12.34 9.25
CA ASN A 76 -5.33 -11.71 9.42
C ASN A 76 -5.11 -10.67 8.32
N THR A 77 -4.93 -9.41 8.71
CA THR A 77 -4.71 -8.28 7.80
C THR A 77 -3.29 -7.76 7.90
N ARG A 78 -2.85 -7.01 6.89
CA ARG A 78 -1.59 -6.27 6.97
C ARG A 78 -1.72 -4.84 6.46
N PHE A 79 -0.96 -3.94 7.07
CA PHE A 79 -0.62 -2.65 6.48
C PHE A 79 0.79 -2.74 5.89
N ALA A 80 0.92 -2.43 4.59
CA ALA A 80 2.14 -2.67 3.83
C ALA A 80 2.68 -1.43 3.09
N PRO A 81 3.16 -0.40 3.81
CA PRO A 81 3.67 0.82 3.19
C PRO A 81 5.09 0.63 2.64
N SER A 82 5.40 1.33 1.54
CA SER A 82 6.79 1.53 1.11
C SER A 82 7.36 2.79 1.81
N PRO A 83 8.51 2.71 2.49
CA PRO A 83 9.09 3.84 3.22
C PRO A 83 9.82 4.81 2.29
N THR A 84 9.09 5.36 1.30
CA THR A 84 9.58 6.32 0.30
C THR A 84 9.12 7.76 0.58
N GLY A 85 8.31 7.96 1.62
CA GLY A 85 7.78 9.26 2.05
C GLY A 85 6.96 9.13 3.34
N TYR A 86 6.51 10.25 3.89
CA TYR A 86 5.62 10.29 5.06
C TYR A 86 4.25 9.70 4.76
N LEU A 87 3.55 9.21 5.80
CA LEU A 87 2.18 8.76 5.64
C LEU A 87 1.26 9.91 5.24
N HIS A 88 0.33 9.62 4.32
CA HIS A 88 -0.74 10.51 3.92
C HIS A 88 -2.09 9.97 4.39
N ILE A 89 -3.17 10.74 4.24
CA ILE A 89 -4.49 10.37 4.77
C ILE A 89 -5.00 9.02 4.24
N GLY A 90 -4.78 8.74 2.95
CA GLY A 90 -5.10 7.43 2.36
C GLY A 90 -4.37 6.26 3.03
N HIS A 91 -3.12 6.43 3.46
CA HIS A 91 -2.41 5.41 4.23
C HIS A 91 -3.02 5.23 5.62
N ALA A 92 -3.30 6.32 6.33
CA ALA A 92 -3.93 6.26 7.64
C ALA A 92 -5.31 5.56 7.58
N TYR A 93 -6.11 5.88 6.55
CA TYR A 93 -7.40 5.22 6.31
C TYR A 93 -7.22 3.72 6.04
N SER A 94 -6.28 3.36 5.17
CA SER A 94 -6.00 1.95 4.84
C SER A 94 -5.51 1.15 6.05
N ALA A 95 -4.65 1.76 6.88
CA ALA A 95 -4.14 1.15 8.12
C ALA A 95 -5.26 0.94 9.15
N LEU A 96 -6.08 1.97 9.38
CA LEU A 96 -7.24 1.89 10.29
C LEU A 96 -8.23 0.83 9.82
N PHE A 97 -8.51 0.77 8.52
CA PHE A 97 -9.41 -0.22 7.94
C PHE A 97 -8.90 -1.65 8.15
N ALA A 98 -7.63 -1.90 7.85
CA ALA A 98 -7.00 -3.20 8.07
C ALA A 98 -6.99 -3.59 9.56
N TYR A 99 -6.68 -2.63 10.43
CA TYR A 99 -6.68 -2.84 11.88
C TYR A 99 -8.05 -3.21 12.42
N GLU A 100 -9.09 -2.44 12.07
CA GLU A 100 -10.46 -2.71 12.52
C GLU A 100 -11.01 -4.02 11.94
N ALA A 101 -10.71 -4.36 10.68
CA ALA A 101 -11.12 -5.62 10.08
C ALA A 101 -10.50 -6.84 10.80
N ALA A 102 -9.23 -6.77 11.18
CA ALA A 102 -8.60 -7.79 12.01
C ALA A 102 -9.24 -7.85 13.41
N ARG A 103 -9.41 -6.70 14.07
CA ARG A 103 -9.99 -6.62 15.42
C ARG A 103 -11.40 -7.18 15.49
N GLN A 104 -12.26 -6.82 14.52
CA GLN A 104 -13.67 -7.25 14.48
C GLN A 104 -13.81 -8.73 14.15
N SER A 105 -12.88 -9.30 13.39
CA SER A 105 -12.86 -10.73 13.08
C SER A 105 -12.15 -11.59 14.14
N GLY A 106 -11.53 -10.97 15.16
CA GLY A 106 -10.64 -11.67 16.09
C GLY A 106 -9.33 -12.16 15.46
N GLY A 107 -8.96 -11.60 14.31
CA GLY A 107 -7.70 -11.86 13.63
C GLY A 107 -6.58 -10.89 14.02
N ARG A 108 -5.49 -10.97 13.27
CA ARG A 108 -4.25 -10.25 13.59
C ARG A 108 -3.98 -9.14 12.60
N PHE A 109 -3.59 -7.98 13.13
CA PHE A 109 -3.08 -6.88 12.33
C PHE A 109 -1.55 -6.89 12.39
N VAL A 110 -0.89 -7.01 11.24
CA VAL A 110 0.58 -6.99 11.15
C VAL A 110 1.08 -5.85 10.25
N VAL A 111 2.31 -5.40 10.47
CA VAL A 111 2.96 -4.38 9.63
C VAL A 111 4.09 -5.01 8.83
N ARG A 112 4.12 -4.73 7.52
CA ARG A 112 5.18 -5.17 6.62
C ARG A 112 5.68 -4.01 5.77
N LEU A 113 6.93 -3.60 5.95
CA LEU A 113 7.54 -2.54 5.16
C LEU A 113 8.00 -3.09 3.81
N GLU A 114 7.46 -2.53 2.74
CA GLU A 114 7.79 -2.87 1.35
C GLU A 114 9.05 -2.11 0.92
N ASN A 115 10.20 -2.49 1.51
CA ASN A 115 11.48 -1.79 1.42
C ASN A 115 12.51 -2.47 0.50
N ILE A 116 12.07 -3.29 -0.45
CA ILE A 116 12.95 -4.03 -1.38
C ILE A 116 13.71 -3.12 -2.35
N ASP A 117 13.20 -1.90 -2.61
CA ASP A 117 13.88 -0.89 -3.40
C ASP A 117 14.66 0.06 -2.49
N GLU A 118 15.87 -0.36 -2.11
CA GLU A 118 16.73 0.37 -1.18
C GLU A 118 17.07 1.79 -1.64
N GLN A 119 17.06 2.06 -2.95
CA GLN A 119 17.40 3.37 -3.49
C GLN A 119 16.33 4.41 -3.18
N ARG A 120 15.05 4.00 -3.19
CA ARG A 120 13.91 4.86 -2.88
C ARG A 120 13.54 4.86 -1.40
N CYS A 121 13.92 3.84 -0.67
CA CYS A 121 13.59 3.72 0.74
C CYS A 121 14.54 4.51 1.64
N ARG A 122 14.01 5.07 2.74
CA ARG A 122 14.78 5.77 3.77
C ARG A 122 14.33 5.33 5.16
N LYS A 123 15.28 5.10 6.06
CA LYS A 123 15.02 4.74 7.47
C LYS A 123 14.18 5.79 8.20
N GLU A 124 14.31 7.06 7.82
CA GLU A 124 13.51 8.16 8.39
C GLU A 124 12.01 8.00 8.14
N PHE A 125 11.61 7.54 6.94
CA PHE A 125 10.21 7.34 6.58
C PHE A 125 9.64 6.07 7.20
N GLU A 126 10.47 5.04 7.36
CA GLU A 126 10.12 3.87 8.14
C GLU A 126 9.81 4.24 9.59
N GLN A 127 10.73 4.96 10.25
CA GLN A 127 10.54 5.38 11.65
C GLN A 127 9.29 6.27 11.79
N ALA A 128 9.13 7.26 10.91
CA ALA A 128 7.95 8.14 10.91
C ALA A 128 6.65 7.36 10.69
N THR A 129 6.65 6.35 9.82
CA THR A 129 5.49 5.47 9.61
C THR A 129 5.09 4.74 10.89
N LEU A 130 6.05 4.14 11.59
CA LEU A 130 5.76 3.42 12.83
C LEU A 130 5.28 4.36 13.94
N GLU A 131 5.91 5.54 14.07
CA GLU A 131 5.47 6.58 15.01
C GLU A 131 4.07 7.08 14.72
N ASP A 132 3.71 7.26 13.44
CA ASP A 132 2.37 7.67 13.04
C ASP A 132 1.35 6.58 13.37
N LEU A 133 1.65 5.30 13.14
CA LEU A 133 0.76 4.20 13.52
C LEU A 133 0.53 4.15 15.04
N GLU A 134 1.58 4.29 15.85
CA GLU A 134 1.46 4.39 17.31
C GLU A 134 0.66 5.63 17.74
N TRP A 135 0.86 6.77 17.07
CA TRP A 135 0.12 8.00 17.32
C TRP A 135 -1.38 7.84 17.01
N LEU A 136 -1.71 7.09 15.96
CA LEU A 136 -3.07 6.71 15.59
C LEU A 136 -3.69 5.69 16.56
N GLY A 137 -2.91 5.08 17.46
CA GLY A 137 -3.36 4.01 18.35
C GLY A 137 -3.51 2.64 17.68
N LEU A 138 -2.86 2.44 16.53
CA LEU A 138 -2.91 1.20 15.75
C LEU A 138 -1.76 0.29 16.17
N HIS A 139 -2.03 -0.65 17.08
CA HIS A 139 -1.06 -1.63 17.54
C HIS A 139 -1.05 -2.86 16.63
N TRP A 140 0.14 -3.35 16.29
CA TRP A 140 0.31 -4.55 15.46
C TRP A 140 0.89 -5.73 16.25
N GLU A 141 0.63 -6.94 15.76
CA GLU A 141 1.14 -8.17 16.36
C GLU A 141 2.50 -8.56 15.78
N GLY A 142 3.43 -8.90 16.68
CA GLY A 142 4.77 -9.37 16.34
C GLY A 142 5.70 -8.28 15.82
N ASP A 143 6.84 -8.70 15.29
CA ASP A 143 7.84 -7.79 14.75
C ASP A 143 7.42 -7.20 13.41
N VAL A 144 7.82 -5.96 13.17
CA VAL A 144 7.69 -5.30 11.87
C VAL A 144 8.53 -6.08 10.85
N ARG A 145 7.87 -6.64 9.83
CA ARG A 145 8.57 -7.37 8.77
C ARG A 145 9.12 -6.40 7.74
N ARG A 146 10.40 -6.53 7.38
CA ARG A 146 10.99 -5.81 6.25
C ARG A 146 11.19 -6.75 5.08
N GLN A 147 10.72 -6.35 3.92
CA GLN A 147 10.84 -7.16 2.71
C GLN A 147 12.30 -7.42 2.35
N SER A 148 13.18 -6.44 2.56
CA SER A 148 14.63 -6.56 2.32
C SER A 148 15.31 -7.65 3.16
N GLU A 149 14.73 -8.02 4.31
CA GLU A 149 15.27 -9.07 5.20
C GLU A 149 14.86 -10.48 4.74
N GLY A 150 13.90 -10.59 3.82
CA GLY A 150 13.30 -11.86 3.36
C GLY A 150 13.73 -12.31 1.96
N VAL A 151 14.87 -11.86 1.45
CA VAL A 151 15.28 -12.11 0.05
C VAL A 151 15.37 -13.60 -0.29
N ASP A 152 15.80 -14.43 0.65
CA ASP A 152 15.92 -15.88 0.43
C ASP A 152 14.55 -16.54 0.21
N LEU A 153 13.49 -16.08 0.90
CA LEU A 153 12.12 -16.57 0.68
C LEU A 153 11.63 -16.28 -0.74
N TYR A 154 12.02 -15.13 -1.32
CA TYR A 154 11.68 -14.82 -2.70
C TYR A 154 12.46 -15.67 -3.69
N ARG A 155 13.72 -16.00 -3.38
CA ARG A 155 14.52 -16.92 -4.20
C ARG A 155 13.91 -18.31 -4.22
N GLU A 156 13.57 -18.86 -3.05
CA GLU A 156 12.91 -20.17 -2.95
C GLU A 156 11.57 -20.21 -3.70
N ALA A 157 10.73 -19.18 -3.53
CA ALA A 157 9.47 -19.10 -4.26
C ALA A 157 9.68 -18.99 -5.77
N LEU A 158 10.69 -18.26 -6.21
CA LEU A 158 11.04 -18.12 -7.62
C LEU A 158 11.59 -19.41 -8.21
N ASP A 159 12.42 -20.15 -7.47
CA ASP A 159 12.93 -21.46 -7.87
C ASP A 159 11.77 -22.45 -8.03
N ALA A 160 10.81 -22.47 -7.08
CA ALA A 160 9.62 -23.30 -7.20
C ALA A 160 8.75 -22.96 -8.42
N LEU A 161 8.62 -21.66 -8.76
CA LEU A 161 7.92 -21.24 -9.97
C LEU A 161 8.69 -21.64 -11.24
N ALA A 162 10.03 -21.59 -11.21
CA ALA A 162 10.87 -22.00 -12.33
C ALA A 162 10.78 -23.51 -12.58
N ASP A 163 10.82 -24.31 -11.51
CA ASP A 163 10.65 -25.77 -11.55
C ASP A 163 9.26 -26.16 -12.08
N ALA A 164 8.23 -25.36 -11.76
CA ALA A 164 6.89 -25.54 -12.29
C ALA A 164 6.70 -25.03 -13.74
N GLY A 165 7.73 -24.43 -14.35
CA GLY A 165 7.64 -23.85 -15.69
C GLY A 165 6.75 -22.61 -15.80
N LEU A 166 6.50 -21.92 -14.68
CA LEU A 166 5.61 -20.75 -14.58
C LEU A 166 6.35 -19.42 -14.73
N VAL A 167 7.66 -19.45 -14.97
CA VAL A 167 8.47 -18.26 -15.23
C VAL A 167 9.44 -18.50 -16.39
N TYR A 168 9.84 -17.42 -17.06
CA TYR A 168 10.91 -17.42 -18.05
C TYR A 168 11.85 -16.22 -17.87
N PRO A 169 13.14 -16.35 -18.22
CA PRO A 169 14.08 -15.24 -18.18
C PRO A 169 13.85 -14.31 -19.37
N CYS A 170 13.82 -13.01 -19.09
CA CYS A 170 13.78 -11.95 -20.09
C CYS A 170 15.09 -11.17 -20.06
N PHE A 171 15.82 -11.20 -21.17
CA PHE A 171 17.09 -10.50 -21.35
C PHE A 171 16.92 -9.08 -21.92
N CYS A 172 15.68 -8.68 -22.24
CA CYS A 172 15.43 -7.37 -22.83
C CYS A 172 15.73 -6.23 -21.85
N THR A 173 16.49 -5.26 -22.33
CA THR A 173 16.64 -3.95 -21.69
C THR A 173 15.33 -3.16 -21.75
N ARG A 174 15.15 -2.19 -20.84
CA ARG A 174 14.02 -1.25 -20.89
C ARG A 174 13.90 -0.52 -22.23
N LYS A 175 15.02 -0.22 -22.90
CA LYS A 175 15.06 0.42 -24.22
C LYS A 175 14.49 -0.48 -25.31
N GLN A 176 14.89 -1.75 -25.33
CA GLN A 176 14.37 -2.74 -26.29
C GLN A 176 12.86 -2.97 -26.09
N ILE A 177 12.41 -3.05 -24.83
CA ILE A 177 10.99 -3.20 -24.51
C ILE A 177 10.18 -2.02 -25.06
N ARG A 178 10.64 -0.78 -24.84
CA ARG A 178 9.93 0.41 -25.35
C ARG A 178 9.90 0.45 -26.87
N ALA A 179 11.02 0.19 -27.52
CA ALA A 179 11.10 0.18 -28.98
C ALA A 179 10.14 -0.85 -29.59
N GLU A 180 10.06 -2.05 -29.02
CA GLU A 180 9.12 -3.08 -29.47
C GLU A 180 7.66 -2.64 -29.30
N ILE A 181 7.34 -2.00 -28.18
CA ILE A 181 5.99 -1.51 -27.89
C ILE A 181 5.60 -0.37 -28.84
N GLU A 182 6.53 0.53 -29.16
CA GLU A 182 6.32 1.64 -30.10
C GLU A 182 6.12 1.13 -31.54
N GLU A 183 6.87 0.10 -31.95
CA GLU A 183 6.76 -0.51 -33.29
C GLU A 183 5.51 -1.40 -33.42
N ALA A 184 5.09 -2.03 -32.33
CA ALA A 184 3.90 -2.86 -32.31
C ALA A 184 2.64 -2.00 -32.41
N SER A 185 2.13 -1.82 -33.64
CA SER A 185 0.79 -1.28 -33.95
C SER A 185 -0.37 -1.97 -33.21
N ARG A 186 -0.12 -3.14 -32.60
CA ARG A 186 -1.05 -3.95 -31.82
C ARG A 186 -0.71 -4.00 -30.32
N ALA A 187 0.20 -3.17 -29.81
CA ALA A 187 0.58 -3.17 -28.41
C ALA A 187 -0.67 -3.00 -27.53
N PRO A 188 -1.04 -4.00 -26.71
CA PRO A 188 -2.20 -3.88 -25.87
C PRO A 188 -1.89 -2.83 -24.81
N HIS A 189 -2.70 -1.77 -24.80
CA HIS A 189 -2.66 -0.78 -23.75
C HIS A 189 -3.36 -1.41 -22.54
N GLY A 190 -2.72 -1.36 -21.38
CA GLY A 190 -3.36 -1.76 -20.14
C GLY A 190 -4.63 -0.93 -19.89
N PRO A 191 -5.54 -1.38 -19.01
CA PRO A 191 -6.79 -0.68 -18.71
C PRO A 191 -6.59 0.76 -18.20
N SER A 192 -5.36 1.12 -17.81
CA SER A 192 -4.96 2.44 -17.31
C SER A 192 -3.95 3.16 -18.23
N GLY A 193 -3.77 2.70 -19.48
CA GLY A 193 -2.79 3.28 -20.42
C GLY A 193 -1.35 2.79 -20.22
N GLU A 194 -1.14 1.77 -19.40
CA GLU A 194 0.18 1.16 -19.19
C GLU A 194 0.64 0.37 -20.41
N LEU A 195 1.92 0.48 -20.73
CA LEU A 195 2.55 -0.26 -21.81
C LEU A 195 2.79 -1.71 -21.36
N LEU A 196 2.00 -2.65 -21.88
CA LEU A 196 2.15 -4.07 -21.55
C LEU A 196 3.40 -4.65 -22.22
N TYR A 197 4.12 -5.51 -21.50
CA TYR A 197 5.29 -6.18 -22.05
C TYR A 197 4.88 -7.12 -23.21
N PRO A 198 5.48 -6.99 -24.41
CA PRO A 198 4.99 -7.69 -25.60
C PRO A 198 5.43 -9.17 -25.71
N GLY A 199 6.08 -9.73 -24.69
CA GLY A 199 6.45 -11.15 -24.69
C GLY A 199 7.68 -11.52 -25.52
N ILE A 200 8.58 -10.57 -25.79
CA ILE A 200 9.78 -10.73 -26.66
C ILE A 200 10.56 -12.02 -26.36
N CYS A 201 10.80 -12.30 -25.07
CA CYS A 201 11.57 -13.47 -24.64
C CYS A 201 10.72 -14.70 -24.31
N ARG A 202 9.38 -14.62 -24.37
CA ARG A 202 8.46 -15.68 -23.90
C ARG A 202 8.68 -17.00 -24.61
N HIS A 203 9.01 -16.94 -25.91
CA HIS A 203 9.17 -18.12 -26.77
C HIS A 203 10.64 -18.45 -27.09
N LEU A 204 11.61 -17.87 -26.37
CA LEU A 204 13.02 -18.28 -26.50
C LEU A 204 13.15 -19.78 -26.19
N GLY A 205 13.93 -20.52 -26.98
CA GLY A 205 14.17 -21.94 -26.72
C GLY A 205 14.94 -22.19 -25.42
N ALA A 206 14.71 -23.33 -24.76
CA ALA A 206 15.38 -23.68 -23.51
C ALA A 206 16.92 -23.58 -23.61
N LYS A 207 17.50 -24.09 -24.70
CA LYS A 207 18.95 -24.02 -24.96
C LYS A 207 19.48 -22.58 -25.04
N ASP A 208 18.72 -21.68 -25.67
CA ASP A 208 19.14 -20.27 -25.78
C ASP A 208 19.08 -19.57 -24.43
N ARG A 209 18.05 -19.88 -23.63
CA ARG A 209 17.91 -19.36 -22.26
C ARG A 209 19.09 -19.81 -21.39
N GLU A 210 19.35 -21.12 -21.36
CA GLU A 210 20.45 -21.73 -20.61
C GLU A 210 21.80 -21.15 -21.04
N TYR A 211 22.04 -21.04 -22.35
CA TYR A 211 23.26 -20.46 -22.89
C TYR A 211 23.47 -19.02 -22.39
N ARG A 212 22.47 -18.15 -22.53
CA ARG A 212 22.58 -16.74 -22.13
C ARG A 212 22.76 -16.58 -20.63
N MET A 213 22.02 -17.36 -19.83
CA MET A 213 22.16 -17.38 -18.36
C MET A 213 23.56 -17.84 -17.94
N ALA A 214 24.07 -18.93 -18.54
CA ALA A 214 25.40 -19.46 -18.24
C ALA A 214 26.53 -18.48 -18.61
N HIS A 215 26.31 -17.61 -19.60
CA HIS A 215 27.25 -16.55 -19.99
C HIS A 215 27.08 -15.25 -19.19
N GLY A 216 26.22 -15.23 -18.18
CA GLY A 216 26.03 -14.09 -17.28
C GLY A 216 25.33 -12.90 -17.93
N GLU A 217 24.57 -13.10 -19.01
CA GLU A 217 23.73 -12.04 -19.60
C GLU A 217 22.68 -11.60 -18.56
N PRO A 218 22.57 -10.31 -18.21
CA PRO A 218 21.58 -9.86 -17.23
C PRO A 218 20.16 -10.14 -17.69
N PHE A 219 19.33 -10.65 -16.77
CA PHE A 219 17.93 -10.96 -17.06
C PHE A 219 17.03 -10.65 -15.87
N ALA A 220 15.74 -10.54 -16.15
CA ALA A 220 14.69 -10.51 -15.15
C ALA A 220 13.74 -11.69 -15.38
N TRP A 221 13.32 -12.35 -14.31
CA TRP A 221 12.27 -13.35 -14.39
C TRP A 221 10.92 -12.70 -14.69
N ARG A 222 10.14 -13.31 -15.58
CA ARG A 222 8.76 -12.93 -15.89
C ARG A 222 7.85 -14.12 -15.66
N LEU A 223 6.64 -13.86 -15.19
CA LEU A 223 5.59 -14.86 -15.08
C LEU A 223 5.13 -15.29 -16.48
N ASP A 224 4.93 -16.59 -16.65
CA ASP A 224 4.32 -17.20 -17.82
C ASP A 224 2.85 -17.53 -17.52
N VAL A 225 2.02 -16.50 -17.53
CA VAL A 225 0.56 -16.57 -17.26
C VAL A 225 -0.27 -16.23 -18.50
#